data_AF-A0A9E3IYL9-F1
#
_entry.id   AF-A0A9E3IYL9-F1
#
_cell.length_a   1.000
_cell.length_b   1.000
_cell.length_c   1.000
_cell.angle_alpha   90.00
_cell.angle_beta   90.00
_cell.angle_gamma   90.00
#
_symmetry.space_group_name_H-M   'P 1'
#
loop_
_entity.id
_entity.type
_entity.pdbx_description
1 polymer ?
#
loop_
_entity_poly.entity_id
_entity_poly.type
_entity_poly.pdbx_seq_one_letter_code
_entity_poly.pdbx_strand_id
1 'polypeptide(L)'
;MRRAAAWLAMGMAGLALAACSGAQDSLNPAGDQAAHTQDVWRLMLIVCGAMYVLVMAFLGWALWRARRALDGPPLEDAVKSSADAPMRNALVGWTALIILGLGVLAVGSFLVDRSLARADTKDALHIKITGNQWWWQVEYQDPDPSRQFTTANELHLPANRPAILELAAQDVIHSFWIPNLAGKEDLIPGRTNWLTLNPRRIGVYRGQCAEFCGLQHAQMALDATVEDPQAFEAWRQAQLKPAPPPSNDAQVRGQGVFINGACGSCHEIAGSDAHGRTGPDLTHLASRRKLAAGALPVGRDGLIAWLHDPQAIKPGNHMPLVHMSDQDLNDLVAYLQSLS
;
A
#
# COMPACT_ATOMS: atom_id res chain seq x y z
N MET A 1 32.21 5.41 30.70
CA MET A 1 31.92 4.50 29.56
C MET A 1 30.74 3.57 29.79
N ARG A 2 30.66 2.79 30.89
CA ARG A 2 29.53 1.85 31.15
C ARG A 2 28.14 2.50 31.22
N ARG A 3 28.03 3.72 31.77
CA ARG A 3 26.77 4.47 31.80
C ARG A 3 26.35 4.93 30.40
N ALA A 4 27.25 5.50 29.61
CA ALA A 4 26.98 5.94 28.23
C ALA A 4 26.53 4.78 27.32
N ALA A 5 27.11 3.58 27.47
CA ALA A 5 26.68 2.38 26.75
C ALA A 5 25.27 1.91 27.17
N ALA A 6 24.90 2.06 28.45
CA ALA A 6 23.56 1.75 28.93
C ALA A 6 22.51 2.75 28.40
N TRP A 7 22.84 4.05 28.34
CA TRP A 7 21.97 5.08 27.75
C TRP A 7 21.78 4.90 26.24
N LEU A 8 22.84 4.49 25.51
CA LEU A 8 22.75 4.13 24.08
C LEU A 8 21.90 2.87 23.83
N ALA A 9 22.03 1.85 24.68
CA ALA A 9 21.22 0.64 24.59
C ALA A 9 19.74 0.90 24.91
N MET A 10 19.44 1.74 25.92
CA MET A 10 18.07 2.18 26.22
C MET A 10 17.48 3.05 25.11
N GLY A 11 18.27 3.94 24.50
CA GLY A 11 17.86 4.77 23.37
C GLY A 11 17.54 3.93 22.11
N MET A 12 18.35 2.91 21.80
CA MET A 12 18.07 1.98 20.70
C MET A 12 16.85 1.08 20.98
N ALA A 13 16.64 0.66 22.23
CA ALA A 13 15.44 -0.10 22.61
C ALA A 13 14.16 0.75 22.50
N GLY A 14 14.23 2.05 22.84
CA GLY A 14 13.12 2.99 22.68
C GLY A 14 12.77 3.25 21.21
N LEU A 15 13.77 3.36 20.33
CA LEU A 15 13.57 3.50 18.87
C LEU A 15 12.99 2.23 18.23
N ALA A 16 13.33 1.05 18.75
CA ALA A 16 12.81 -0.23 18.25
C ALA A 16 11.32 -0.45 18.59
N LEU A 17 10.77 0.22 19.60
CA LEU A 17 9.37 0.05 20.05
C LEU A 17 8.39 1.06 19.42
N ALA A 18 8.87 2.16 18.84
CA ALA A 18 8.03 3.19 18.23
C ALA A 18 7.67 2.93 16.76
N ALA A 19 8.26 1.92 16.12
CA ALA A 19 8.14 1.68 14.68
C ALA A 19 6.93 0.81 14.26
N CYS A 20 6.13 0.31 15.21
CA CYS A 20 5.09 -0.72 14.95
C CYS A 20 3.65 -0.19 14.99
N SER A 21 3.41 1.11 14.74
CA SER A 21 2.05 1.65 14.75
C SER A 21 1.79 2.58 13.58
N GLY A 22 0.83 2.21 12.73
CA GLY A 22 0.34 3.03 11.64
C GLY A 22 -0.74 2.31 10.82
N ALA A 23 -1.47 3.06 9.99
CA ALA A 23 -2.44 2.51 9.03
C ALA A 23 -1.77 1.80 7.82
N GLN A 24 -0.44 1.77 7.80
CA GLN A 24 0.41 1.15 6.78
C GLN A 24 1.53 0.38 7.47
N ASP A 25 1.30 -0.89 7.78
CA ASP A 25 2.24 -1.73 8.52
C ASP A 25 2.21 -3.17 7.99
N SER A 26 3.28 -3.58 7.30
CA SER A 26 3.42 -4.94 6.75
C SER A 26 3.63 -6.03 7.81
N LEU A 27 3.93 -5.64 9.06
CA LEU A 27 4.07 -6.55 10.19
C LEU A 27 2.80 -6.65 11.05
N ASN A 28 1.72 -5.97 10.66
CA ASN A 28 0.43 -6.03 11.33
C ASN A 28 -0.69 -6.44 10.34
N PRO A 29 -0.73 -7.72 9.94
CA PRO A 29 -1.68 -8.18 8.93
C PRO A 29 -3.12 -8.06 9.40
N ALA A 30 -3.98 -7.78 8.43
CA ALA A 30 -5.42 -7.64 8.54
C ALA A 30 -6.18 -8.47 7.50
N GLY A 31 -5.47 -9.13 6.58
CA GLY A 31 -6.00 -10.10 5.63
C GLY A 31 -5.14 -11.37 5.57
N ASP A 32 -5.71 -12.44 5.00
CA ASP A 32 -5.07 -13.76 4.96
C ASP A 32 -3.75 -13.73 4.19
N GLN A 33 -3.70 -13.01 3.07
CA GLN A 33 -2.51 -12.91 2.23
C GLN A 33 -1.36 -12.26 2.99
N ALA A 34 -1.59 -11.13 3.64
CA ALA A 34 -0.58 -10.49 4.48
C ALA A 34 -0.14 -11.36 5.66
N ALA A 35 -1.07 -12.12 6.29
CA ALA A 35 -0.74 -13.02 7.39
C ALA A 35 0.21 -14.14 6.94
N HIS A 36 -0.06 -14.75 5.79
CA HIS A 36 0.81 -15.77 5.20
C HIS A 36 2.19 -15.21 4.83
N THR A 37 2.26 -14.01 4.25
CA THR A 37 3.54 -13.33 4.00
C THR A 37 4.31 -13.06 5.30
N GLN A 38 3.60 -12.68 6.37
CA GLN A 38 4.22 -12.46 7.68
C GLN A 38 4.82 -13.75 8.26
N ASP A 39 4.19 -14.90 8.07
CA ASP A 39 4.72 -16.18 8.57
C ASP A 39 6.05 -16.55 7.91
N VAL A 40 6.19 -16.34 6.60
CA VAL A 40 7.47 -16.52 5.89
C VAL A 40 8.51 -15.52 6.39
N TRP A 41 8.11 -14.27 6.56
CA TRP A 41 9.01 -13.24 7.09
C TRP A 41 9.53 -13.61 8.50
N ARG A 42 8.67 -14.13 9.39
CA ARG A 42 9.08 -14.60 10.74
C ARG A 42 10.04 -15.78 10.64
N LEU A 43 9.77 -16.75 9.77
CA LEU A 43 10.67 -17.88 9.52
C LEU A 43 12.04 -17.41 9.04
N MET A 44 12.07 -16.52 8.04
CA MET A 44 13.30 -15.92 7.52
C MET A 44 14.06 -15.16 8.60
N LEU A 45 13.37 -14.34 9.39
CA LEU A 45 13.97 -13.59 10.49
C LEU A 45 14.63 -14.50 11.51
N ILE A 46 13.97 -15.59 11.92
CA ILE A 46 14.50 -16.55 12.90
C ILE A 46 15.72 -17.28 12.33
N VAL A 47 15.62 -17.85 11.13
CA VAL A 47 16.69 -18.66 10.52
C VAL A 47 17.90 -17.79 10.17
N CYS A 48 17.70 -16.67 9.48
CA CYS A 48 18.77 -15.75 9.12
C CYS A 48 19.37 -15.06 10.36
N GLY A 49 18.54 -14.69 11.34
CA GLY A 49 18.99 -14.13 12.61
C GLY A 49 19.86 -15.10 13.41
N ALA A 50 19.45 -16.36 13.52
CA ALA A 50 20.25 -17.40 14.18
C ALA A 50 21.61 -17.61 13.47
N MET A 51 21.60 -17.67 12.13
CA MET A 51 22.83 -17.80 11.35
C MET A 51 23.75 -16.59 11.54
N TYR A 52 23.20 -15.37 11.53
CA TYR A 52 23.95 -14.14 11.78
C TYR A 52 24.61 -14.17 13.17
N VAL A 53 23.86 -14.51 14.21
CA VAL A 53 24.41 -14.62 15.58
C VAL A 53 25.51 -15.66 15.65
N LEU A 54 25.36 -16.81 14.99
CA LEU A 54 26.38 -17.85 14.93
C LEU A 54 27.68 -17.36 14.27
N VAL A 55 27.57 -16.70 13.11
CA VAL A 55 28.73 -16.13 12.40
C VAL A 55 29.42 -15.06 13.25
N MET A 56 28.65 -14.16 13.87
CA MET A 56 29.18 -13.12 14.73
C MET A 56 29.85 -13.68 15.99
N ALA A 57 29.30 -14.74 16.59
CA ALA A 57 29.89 -15.41 17.73
C ALA A 57 31.23 -16.08 17.35
N PHE A 58 31.30 -16.75 16.19
CA PHE A 58 32.54 -17.35 15.71
C PHE A 58 33.62 -16.31 15.41
N LEU A 59 33.26 -15.22 14.73
CA LEU A 59 34.16 -14.10 14.47
C LEU A 59 34.66 -13.48 15.78
N GLY A 60 33.75 -13.23 16.73
CA GLY A 60 34.08 -12.70 18.05
C GLY A 60 35.05 -13.60 18.80
N TRP A 61 34.81 -14.92 18.79
CA TRP A 61 35.69 -15.92 19.39
C TRP A 61 37.08 -15.94 18.71
N ALA A 62 37.13 -15.91 17.38
CA ALA A 62 38.38 -15.91 16.62
C ALA A 62 39.23 -14.68 16.92
N LEU A 63 38.62 -13.49 16.93
CA LEU A 63 39.29 -12.23 17.29
C LEU A 63 39.78 -12.22 18.74
N TRP A 64 38.97 -12.74 19.67
CA TRP A 64 39.36 -12.84 21.07
C TRP A 64 40.55 -13.79 21.27
N ARG A 65 40.54 -14.94 20.60
CA ARG A 65 41.64 -15.91 20.64
C ARG A 65 42.92 -15.34 20.01
N ALA A 66 42.79 -14.66 18.87
CA ALA A 66 43.93 -14.03 18.17
C ALA A 66 44.59 -12.95 19.02
N ARG A 67 43.81 -12.12 19.74
CA ARG A 67 44.36 -11.13 20.68
C ARG A 67 45.19 -11.77 21.79
N ARG A 68 44.69 -12.86 22.41
CA ARG A 68 45.43 -13.59 23.45
C ARG A 68 46.71 -14.25 22.95
N ALA A 69 46.78 -14.57 21.66
CA ALA A 69 47.98 -15.14 21.05
C ALA A 69 49.09 -14.09 20.81
N LEU A 70 48.73 -12.80 20.70
CA LEU A 70 49.71 -11.70 20.59
C LEU A 70 50.44 -11.42 21.92
N ASP A 71 49.87 -11.83 23.05
CA ASP A 71 50.47 -11.70 24.38
C ASP A 71 51.40 -12.88 24.76
N GLY A 72 51.60 -13.84 23.84
CA GLY A 72 52.45 -15.02 24.02
C GLY A 72 53.80 -14.94 23.28
N PRO A 73 54.75 -15.85 23.55
CA PRO A 73 56.05 -15.87 22.87
C PRO A 73 55.90 -16.07 21.34
N PRO A 74 56.87 -15.61 20.52
CA PRO A 74 56.77 -15.66 19.06
C PRO A 74 56.53 -17.09 18.55
N LEU A 75 55.55 -17.26 17.66
CA LEU A 75 55.18 -18.54 17.07
C LEU A 75 56.20 -18.94 15.98
N GLU A 76 57.39 -19.43 16.39
CA GLU A 76 58.40 -19.91 15.44
C GLU A 76 58.15 -21.35 14.91
N ASP A 77 57.32 -22.16 15.58
CA ASP A 77 57.18 -23.59 15.24
C ASP A 77 55.77 -24.04 14.75
N ALA A 78 54.82 -23.13 14.52
CA ALA A 78 53.44 -23.53 14.19
C ALA A 78 53.20 -23.90 12.71
N VAL A 79 54.27 -24.00 11.91
CA VAL A 79 54.19 -24.39 10.50
C VAL A 79 54.73 -25.79 10.32
N LYS A 80 53.90 -26.79 10.61
CA LYS A 80 53.64 -27.95 9.73
C LYS A 80 52.80 -29.02 10.42
N SER A 81 51.89 -29.58 9.62
CA SER A 81 51.41 -30.97 9.70
C SER A 81 50.27 -31.28 10.69
N SER A 82 49.03 -31.28 10.15
CA SER A 82 47.86 -32.16 10.45
C SER A 82 46.49 -31.47 10.49
N ALA A 83 46.41 -30.16 10.22
CA ALA A 83 45.17 -29.37 10.35
C ALA A 83 44.15 -29.49 9.18
N ASP A 84 44.44 -30.29 8.14
CA ASP A 84 43.57 -30.33 6.94
C ASP A 84 42.28 -31.12 7.16
N ALA A 85 42.34 -32.26 7.85
CA ALA A 85 41.16 -33.08 8.12
C ALA A 85 40.12 -32.41 9.03
N PRO A 86 40.48 -31.81 10.19
CA PRO A 86 39.51 -31.15 11.05
C PRO A 86 38.95 -29.87 10.40
N MET A 87 39.77 -29.10 9.69
CA MET A 87 39.30 -27.93 8.94
C MET A 87 38.36 -28.34 7.82
N ARG A 88 38.71 -29.36 7.02
CA ARG A 88 37.86 -29.91 5.96
C ARG A 88 36.52 -30.39 6.52
N ASN A 89 36.52 -31.14 7.63
CA ASN A 89 35.29 -31.63 8.25
C ASN A 89 34.42 -30.47 8.76
N ALA A 90 35.03 -29.41 9.31
CA ALA A 90 34.32 -28.20 9.71
C ALA A 90 33.69 -27.46 8.52
N LEU A 91 34.43 -27.31 7.41
CA LEU A 91 33.93 -26.69 6.18
C LEU A 91 32.77 -27.50 5.56
N VAL A 92 32.88 -28.82 5.54
CA VAL A 92 31.81 -29.72 5.06
C VAL A 92 30.56 -29.57 5.95
N GLY A 93 30.73 -29.58 7.28
CA GLY A 93 29.63 -29.38 8.22
C GLY A 93 28.95 -28.02 8.05
N TRP A 94 29.74 -26.95 7.87
CA TRP A 94 29.22 -25.61 7.61
C TRP A 94 28.47 -25.50 6.28
N THR A 95 29.01 -26.11 5.22
CA THR A 95 28.34 -26.16 3.92
C THR A 95 27.01 -26.92 4.01
N ALA A 96 27.00 -28.07 4.67
CA ALA A 96 25.79 -28.85 4.89
C ALA A 96 24.75 -28.08 5.71
N LEU A 97 25.16 -27.34 6.75
CA LEU A 97 24.28 -26.48 7.54
C LEU A 97 23.64 -25.36 6.70
N ILE A 98 24.42 -24.71 5.83
CA ILE A 98 23.91 -23.66 4.92
C ILE A 98 22.91 -24.27 3.94
N ILE A 99 23.25 -25.40 3.31
CA ILE A 99 22.35 -26.10 2.37
C ILE A 99 21.04 -26.49 3.07
N LEU A 100 21.11 -27.02 4.28
CA LEU A 100 19.93 -27.36 5.07
C LEU A 100 19.08 -26.12 5.38
N GLY A 101 19.71 -25.03 5.84
CA GLY A 101 19.02 -23.77 6.12
C GLY A 101 18.33 -23.18 4.89
N LEU A 102 19.03 -23.12 3.75
CA LEU A 102 18.45 -22.69 2.48
C LEU A 102 17.33 -23.62 2.01
N GLY A 103 17.47 -24.93 2.19
CA GLY A 103 16.43 -25.92 1.88
C GLY A 103 15.15 -25.70 2.71
N VAL A 104 15.28 -25.45 4.02
CA VAL A 104 14.15 -25.12 4.90
C VAL A 104 13.46 -23.84 4.44
N LEU A 105 14.22 -22.79 4.13
CA LEU A 105 13.66 -21.52 3.65
C LEU A 105 12.96 -21.68 2.29
N ALA A 106 13.56 -22.41 1.36
CA ALA A 106 12.99 -22.64 0.03
C ALA A 106 11.66 -23.43 0.11
N VAL A 107 11.62 -24.49 0.92
CA VAL A 107 10.39 -25.27 1.13
C VAL A 107 9.34 -24.44 1.83
N GLY A 108 9.70 -23.70 2.88
CA GLY A 108 8.77 -22.82 3.60
C GLY A 108 8.15 -21.75 2.69
N SER A 109 8.97 -21.08 1.87
CA SER A 109 8.50 -20.12 0.87
C SER A 109 7.53 -20.75 -0.13
N PHE A 110 7.90 -21.90 -0.70
CA PHE A 110 7.07 -22.60 -1.68
C PHE A 110 5.69 -22.99 -1.14
N LEU A 111 5.62 -23.45 0.12
CA LEU A 111 4.36 -23.83 0.75
C LEU A 111 3.42 -22.64 0.93
N VAL A 112 3.97 -21.47 1.26
CA VAL A 112 3.20 -20.23 1.40
C VAL A 112 2.77 -19.66 0.05
N ASP A 113 3.64 -19.66 -0.96
CA ASP A 113 3.26 -19.25 -2.31
C ASP A 113 2.09 -20.09 -2.83
N ARG A 114 2.13 -21.40 -2.55
CA ARG A 114 1.05 -22.32 -2.89
C ARG A 114 -0.25 -22.02 -2.14
N SER A 115 -0.21 -21.57 -0.89
CA SER A 115 -1.42 -21.19 -0.15
C SER A 115 -2.02 -19.89 -0.68
N LEU A 116 -1.18 -18.91 -1.03
CA LEU A 116 -1.61 -17.66 -1.67
C LEU A 116 -2.30 -17.93 -3.01
N ALA A 117 -1.73 -18.80 -3.85
CA ALA A 117 -2.30 -19.17 -5.14
C ALA A 117 -3.62 -19.97 -5.05
N ARG A 118 -3.95 -20.51 -3.88
CA ARG A 118 -5.16 -21.31 -3.61
C ARG A 118 -6.18 -20.55 -2.75
N ALA A 119 -6.07 -19.23 -2.68
CA ALA A 119 -7.00 -18.41 -1.92
C ALA A 119 -8.45 -18.74 -2.30
N ASP A 120 -9.32 -18.85 -1.29
CA ASP A 120 -10.75 -19.03 -1.50
C ASP A 120 -11.30 -17.78 -2.19
N THR A 121 -11.96 -17.98 -3.33
CA THR A 121 -12.57 -16.94 -4.16
C THR A 121 -14.07 -17.12 -4.30
N LYS A 122 -14.67 -18.00 -3.49
CA LYS A 122 -16.12 -18.19 -3.51
C LYS A 122 -16.83 -16.90 -3.12
N ASP A 123 -17.87 -16.55 -3.88
CA ASP A 123 -18.68 -15.33 -3.70
C ASP A 123 -17.86 -14.03 -3.68
N ALA A 124 -16.69 -14.05 -4.34
CA ALA A 124 -15.77 -12.92 -4.37
C ALA A 124 -16.42 -11.65 -4.95
N LEU A 125 -16.04 -10.51 -4.39
CA LEU A 125 -16.32 -9.21 -4.96
C LEU A 125 -15.34 -8.96 -6.11
N HIS A 126 -15.85 -8.61 -7.30
CA HIS A 126 -15.02 -8.30 -8.46
C HIS A 126 -14.82 -6.78 -8.57
N ILE A 127 -13.56 -6.35 -8.58
CA ILE A 127 -13.21 -4.94 -8.61
C ILE A 127 -12.11 -4.77 -9.65
N LYS A 128 -12.25 -3.82 -10.56
CA LYS A 128 -11.17 -3.41 -11.45
C LYS A 128 -10.52 -2.15 -10.93
N ILE A 129 -9.19 -2.18 -10.83
CA ILE A 129 -8.39 -1.04 -10.43
C ILE A 129 -7.55 -0.63 -11.63
N THR A 130 -7.76 0.61 -12.09
CA THR A 130 -6.98 1.22 -13.17
C THR A 130 -6.03 2.28 -12.59
N GLY A 131 -4.74 2.08 -12.78
CA GLY A 131 -3.70 3.04 -12.42
C GLY A 131 -3.57 4.16 -13.46
N ASN A 132 -3.62 5.40 -12.98
CA ASN A 132 -3.42 6.61 -13.77
C ASN A 132 -2.39 7.50 -13.06
N GLN A 133 -1.61 8.31 -13.76
CA GLN A 133 -0.72 9.31 -13.17
C GLN A 133 -1.55 10.49 -12.62
N TRP A 134 -1.70 10.69 -11.30
CA TRP A 134 -1.27 9.86 -10.16
C TRP A 134 -2.45 9.65 -9.21
N TRP A 135 -3.38 8.78 -9.61
CA TRP A 135 -4.61 8.45 -8.92
C TRP A 135 -5.13 7.06 -9.33
N TRP A 136 -6.02 6.50 -8.52
CA TRP A 136 -6.59 5.16 -8.71
C TRP A 136 -8.06 5.27 -9.10
N GLN A 137 -8.42 4.69 -10.24
CA GLN A 137 -9.82 4.44 -10.59
C GLN A 137 -10.22 3.08 -10.05
N VAL A 138 -11.37 3.00 -9.39
CA VAL A 138 -11.86 1.78 -8.73
C VAL A 138 -13.27 1.49 -9.23
N GLU A 139 -13.41 0.46 -10.06
CA GLU A 139 -14.66 0.06 -10.69
C GLU A 139 -15.18 -1.21 -10.03
N TYR A 140 -16.34 -1.15 -9.37
CA TYR A 140 -16.99 -2.31 -8.78
C TYR A 140 -17.83 -3.00 -9.84
N GLN A 141 -17.46 -4.25 -10.17
CA GLN A 141 -18.10 -5.04 -11.21
C GLN A 141 -19.19 -5.94 -10.61
N ASP A 142 -20.32 -6.04 -11.30
CA ASP A 142 -21.44 -6.92 -10.93
C ASP A 142 -22.06 -7.47 -12.23
N PRO A 143 -22.55 -8.74 -12.24
CA PRO A 143 -23.27 -9.28 -13.40
C PRO A 143 -24.49 -8.45 -13.79
N ASP A 144 -25.10 -7.75 -12.83
CA ASP A 144 -26.15 -6.77 -13.09
C ASP A 144 -25.52 -5.38 -13.33
N PRO A 145 -25.62 -4.81 -14.54
CA PRO A 145 -25.05 -3.50 -14.84
C PRO A 145 -25.58 -2.37 -13.95
N SER A 146 -26.80 -2.49 -13.41
CA SER A 146 -27.38 -1.49 -12.50
C SER A 146 -26.71 -1.45 -11.13
N ARG A 147 -25.87 -2.46 -10.83
CA ARG A 147 -25.10 -2.59 -9.58
C ARG A 147 -23.62 -2.29 -9.76
N GLN A 148 -23.22 -1.84 -10.95
CA GLN A 148 -21.87 -1.38 -11.25
C GLN A 148 -21.74 0.11 -10.93
N PHE A 149 -20.60 0.50 -10.39
CA PHE A 149 -20.28 1.91 -10.12
C PHE A 149 -18.77 2.10 -10.06
N THR A 150 -18.34 3.35 -10.24
CA THR A 150 -16.94 3.75 -10.21
C THR A 150 -16.72 4.75 -9.10
N THR A 151 -15.65 4.57 -8.35
CA THR A 151 -15.11 5.59 -7.46
C THR A 151 -13.63 5.84 -7.76
N ALA A 152 -12.99 6.71 -6.99
CA ALA A 152 -11.60 7.08 -7.16
C ALA A 152 -10.88 7.24 -5.82
N ASN A 153 -9.70 6.65 -5.73
CA ASN A 153 -8.79 6.73 -4.56
C ASN A 153 -9.39 6.25 -3.23
N GLU A 154 -10.45 5.45 -3.27
CA GLU A 154 -10.99 4.77 -2.10
C GLU A 154 -11.42 3.35 -2.49
N LEU A 155 -11.25 2.41 -1.57
CA LEU A 155 -11.58 1.02 -1.75
C LEU A 155 -12.30 0.52 -0.50
N HIS A 156 -13.58 0.21 -0.62
CA HIS A 156 -14.36 -0.41 0.44
C HIS A 156 -14.46 -1.92 0.22
N LEU A 157 -14.28 -2.69 1.29
CA LEU A 157 -14.26 -4.14 1.30
C LEU A 157 -15.06 -4.68 2.48
N PRO A 158 -15.95 -5.66 2.29
CA PRO A 158 -16.63 -6.36 3.38
C PRO A 158 -15.68 -7.35 4.07
N ALA A 159 -15.63 -7.33 5.40
CA ALA A 159 -14.86 -8.29 6.19
C ALA A 159 -15.35 -9.73 5.95
N ASN A 160 -14.41 -10.67 5.90
CA ASN A 160 -14.64 -12.11 5.70
C ASN A 160 -15.25 -12.49 4.34
N ARG A 161 -15.18 -11.60 3.34
CA ARG A 161 -15.55 -11.91 1.97
C ARG A 161 -14.36 -11.63 1.04
N PRO A 162 -13.95 -12.59 0.20
CA PRO A 162 -12.88 -12.38 -0.78
C PRO A 162 -13.20 -11.25 -1.76
N ALA A 163 -12.16 -10.57 -2.24
CA ALA A 163 -12.23 -9.67 -3.38
C ALA A 163 -11.16 -10.05 -4.40
N ILE A 164 -11.55 -10.15 -5.67
CA ILE A 164 -10.64 -10.31 -6.80
C ILE A 164 -10.47 -8.93 -7.44
N LEU A 165 -9.23 -8.47 -7.46
CA LEU A 165 -8.83 -7.24 -8.10
C LEU A 165 -8.30 -7.54 -9.50
N GLU A 166 -8.98 -7.05 -10.53
CA GLU A 166 -8.44 -6.93 -11.89
C GLU A 166 -7.56 -5.68 -11.93
N LEU A 167 -6.30 -5.82 -12.28
CA LEU A 167 -5.32 -4.75 -12.23
C LEU A 167 -4.87 -4.35 -13.64
N ALA A 168 -5.10 -3.09 -14.00
CA ALA A 168 -4.74 -2.51 -15.30
C ALA A 168 -4.10 -1.12 -15.14
N ALA A 169 -3.31 -0.70 -16.12
CA ALA A 169 -2.71 0.64 -16.15
C ALA A 169 -3.02 1.35 -17.47
N GLN A 170 -3.30 2.65 -17.40
CA GLN A 170 -3.64 3.47 -18.56
C GLN A 170 -2.43 4.15 -19.20
N ASP A 171 -1.34 4.33 -18.44
CA ASP A 171 -0.17 5.12 -18.86
C ASP A 171 1.17 4.38 -18.66
N VAL A 172 1.72 4.40 -17.45
CA VAL A 172 3.00 3.79 -17.07
C VAL A 172 2.76 2.59 -16.15
N ILE A 173 3.84 1.90 -15.78
CA ILE A 173 3.75 0.84 -14.78
C ILE A 173 3.46 1.47 -13.41
N HIS A 174 2.52 0.87 -12.68
CA HIS A 174 2.24 1.17 -11.27
C HIS A 174 2.32 -0.14 -10.47
N SER A 175 2.21 -0.06 -9.15
CA SER A 175 2.07 -1.27 -8.31
C SER A 175 1.10 -1.02 -7.18
N PHE A 176 0.02 -1.77 -7.13
CA PHE A 176 -1.02 -1.62 -6.13
C PHE A 176 -0.60 -2.36 -4.87
N TRP A 177 -0.56 -1.66 -3.74
CA TRP A 177 -0.16 -2.26 -2.48
C TRP A 177 -0.93 -1.71 -1.29
N ILE A 178 -1.58 -2.62 -0.56
CA ILE A 178 -2.14 -2.37 0.78
C ILE A 178 -1.42 -3.32 1.75
N PRO A 179 -0.35 -2.87 2.44
CA PRO A 179 0.55 -3.77 3.19
C PRO A 179 -0.15 -4.64 4.23
N ASN A 180 -1.19 -4.10 4.87
CA ASN A 180 -1.94 -4.82 5.89
C ASN A 180 -2.83 -5.92 5.29
N LEU A 181 -3.22 -5.86 4.01
CA LEU A 181 -4.16 -6.81 3.41
C LEU A 181 -3.47 -7.86 2.55
N ALA A 182 -2.51 -7.46 1.72
CA ALA A 182 -1.78 -8.37 0.82
C ALA A 182 -0.41 -7.83 0.40
N GLY A 183 0.34 -8.66 -0.33
CA GLY A 183 1.52 -8.22 -1.10
C GLY A 183 1.16 -7.24 -2.21
N LYS A 184 2.18 -6.65 -2.83
CA LYS A 184 2.00 -5.76 -3.97
C LYS A 184 1.82 -6.56 -5.26
N GLU A 185 1.06 -6.03 -6.20
CA GLU A 185 0.95 -6.56 -7.56
C GLU A 185 1.01 -5.42 -8.58
N ASP A 186 1.76 -5.62 -9.65
CA ASP A 186 2.07 -4.56 -10.59
C ASP A 186 0.93 -4.37 -11.62
N LEU A 187 0.70 -3.15 -12.05
CA LEU A 187 -0.24 -2.78 -13.11
C LEU A 187 0.60 -2.39 -14.32
N ILE A 188 0.52 -3.20 -15.38
CA ILE A 188 1.41 -3.08 -16.54
C ILE A 188 0.56 -2.72 -17.76
N PRO A 189 0.81 -1.60 -18.46
CA PRO A 189 0.05 -1.24 -19.66
C PRO A 189 0.03 -2.39 -20.69
N GLY A 190 -1.17 -2.74 -21.16
CA GLY A 190 -1.37 -3.85 -22.12
C GLY A 190 -1.36 -5.25 -21.51
N ARG A 191 -1.29 -5.40 -20.19
CA ARG A 191 -1.43 -6.68 -19.48
C ARG A 191 -2.37 -6.52 -18.29
N THR A 192 -3.15 -7.56 -18.02
CA THR A 192 -4.04 -7.62 -16.88
C THR A 192 -3.46 -8.57 -15.85
N ASN A 193 -3.16 -8.05 -14.67
CA ASN A 193 -2.77 -8.85 -13.51
C ASN A 193 -3.96 -8.99 -12.57
N TRP A 194 -3.86 -9.93 -11.63
CA TRP A 194 -4.93 -10.25 -10.69
C TRP A 194 -4.37 -10.33 -9.28
N LEU A 195 -5.07 -9.73 -8.32
CA LEU A 195 -4.72 -9.81 -6.91
C LEU A 195 -5.95 -10.22 -6.11
N THR A 196 -5.80 -11.23 -5.26
CA THR A 196 -6.89 -11.64 -4.34
C THR A 196 -6.67 -11.02 -2.97
N LEU A 197 -7.71 -10.40 -2.41
CA LEU A 197 -7.73 -9.87 -1.05
C LEU A 197 -8.76 -10.62 -0.21
N ASN A 198 -8.34 -11.16 0.94
CA ASN A 198 -9.24 -11.75 1.93
C ASN A 198 -9.17 -10.94 3.23
N PRO A 199 -9.90 -9.82 3.33
CA PRO A 199 -9.87 -8.96 4.50
C PRO A 199 -10.55 -9.63 5.69
N ARG A 200 -9.91 -9.60 6.86
CA ARG A 200 -10.41 -10.22 8.11
C ARG A 200 -10.72 -9.19 9.18
N ARG A 201 -9.84 -8.20 9.37
CA ARG A 201 -9.96 -7.23 10.46
C ARG A 201 -10.55 -5.92 9.94
N ILE A 202 -11.70 -5.54 10.48
CA ILE A 202 -12.35 -4.23 10.25
C ILE A 202 -11.38 -3.11 10.61
N GLY A 203 -11.34 -2.07 9.79
CA GLY A 203 -10.46 -0.92 9.98
C GLY A 203 -10.22 -0.14 8.70
N VAL A 204 -9.48 0.96 8.84
CA VAL A 204 -9.03 1.76 7.72
C VAL A 204 -7.54 1.51 7.51
N TYR A 205 -7.18 1.15 6.28
CA TYR A 205 -5.82 0.84 5.86
C TYR A 205 -5.43 1.77 4.73
N ARG A 206 -4.13 2.05 4.62
CA ARG A 206 -3.59 2.86 3.54
C ARG A 206 -3.10 1.98 2.40
N GLY A 207 -3.57 2.26 1.19
CA GLY A 207 -3.02 1.75 -0.05
C GLY A 207 -2.14 2.80 -0.74
N GLN A 208 -1.16 2.34 -1.53
CA GLN A 208 -0.24 3.22 -2.26
C GLN A 208 0.29 2.59 -3.54
N CYS A 209 0.88 3.45 -4.39
CA CYS A 209 1.73 2.99 -5.49
C CYS A 209 3.08 2.53 -4.94
N ALA A 210 3.53 1.33 -5.35
CA ALA A 210 4.79 0.72 -4.96
C ALA A 210 5.77 0.53 -6.13
N GLU A 211 5.52 1.17 -7.28
CA GLU A 211 6.40 1.21 -8.45
C GLU A 211 6.58 2.65 -8.90
N PHE A 212 7.80 3.07 -9.21
CA PHE A 212 8.08 4.48 -9.52
C PHE A 212 7.37 4.90 -10.81
N CYS A 213 6.30 5.67 -10.68
CA CYS A 213 5.43 6.08 -11.78
C CYS A 213 5.55 7.58 -12.12
N GLY A 214 6.64 8.24 -11.72
CA GLY A 214 6.92 9.65 -12.04
C GLY A 214 6.83 10.61 -10.85
N LEU A 215 6.71 11.91 -11.15
CA LEU A 215 6.93 13.00 -10.19
C LEU A 215 6.08 12.91 -8.92
N GLN A 216 4.80 12.53 -9.05
CA GLN A 216 3.88 12.41 -7.91
C GLN A 216 3.66 10.96 -7.44
N HIS A 217 4.63 10.08 -7.70
CA HIS A 217 4.61 8.69 -7.22
C HIS A 217 4.33 8.61 -5.71
N ALA A 218 5.02 9.41 -4.89
CA ALA A 218 4.86 9.42 -3.44
C ALA A 218 3.48 9.93 -2.97
N GLN A 219 2.74 10.62 -3.84
CA GLN A 219 1.40 11.15 -3.58
C GLN A 219 0.31 10.36 -4.31
N MET A 220 0.56 9.09 -4.65
CA MET A 220 -0.39 8.21 -5.30
C MET A 220 -0.94 7.18 -4.31
N ALA A 221 -1.84 7.61 -3.44
CA ALA A 221 -2.42 6.79 -2.38
C ALA A 221 -3.94 6.62 -2.52
N LEU A 222 -4.46 5.62 -1.83
CA LEU A 222 -5.89 5.40 -1.65
C LEU A 222 -6.18 4.94 -0.22
N ASP A 223 -7.41 5.18 0.20
CA ASP A 223 -7.91 4.74 1.50
C ASP A 223 -8.70 3.44 1.34
N ALA A 224 -8.28 2.37 2.01
CA ALA A 224 -8.96 1.08 2.00
C ALA A 224 -9.77 0.88 3.29
N THR A 225 -11.09 0.86 3.21
CA THR A 225 -11.99 0.58 4.33
C THR A 225 -12.37 -0.89 4.33
N VAL A 226 -12.02 -1.62 5.40
CA VAL A 226 -12.62 -2.93 5.69
C VAL A 226 -13.71 -2.72 6.71
N GLU A 227 -14.94 -3.10 6.37
CA GLU A 227 -16.12 -2.86 7.20
C GLU A 227 -16.98 -4.10 7.35
N ASP A 228 -17.99 -4.03 8.23
CA ASP A 228 -18.97 -5.10 8.34
C ASP A 228 -19.73 -5.29 7.01
N PRO A 229 -20.07 -6.53 6.59
CA PRO A 229 -20.79 -6.76 5.33
C PRO A 229 -22.08 -5.95 5.18
N GLN A 230 -22.82 -5.67 6.26
CA GLN A 230 -24.02 -4.85 6.21
C GLN A 230 -23.70 -3.38 5.95
N ALA A 231 -22.64 -2.86 6.58
CA ALA A 231 -22.17 -1.50 6.35
C ALA A 231 -21.68 -1.32 4.91
N PHE A 232 -20.91 -2.29 4.40
CA PHE A 232 -20.45 -2.30 3.02
C PHE A 232 -21.63 -2.27 2.04
N GLU A 233 -22.66 -3.08 2.28
CA GLU A 233 -23.84 -3.08 1.41
C GLU A 233 -24.58 -1.75 1.47
N ALA A 234 -24.74 -1.13 2.65
CA ALA A 234 -25.34 0.18 2.79
C ALA A 234 -24.54 1.27 2.05
N TRP A 235 -23.22 1.26 2.19
CA TRP A 235 -22.32 2.14 1.44
C TRP A 235 -22.46 1.92 -0.07
N ARG A 236 -22.45 0.67 -0.53
CA ARG A 236 -22.61 0.32 -1.94
C ARG A 236 -23.94 0.83 -2.50
N GLN A 237 -25.04 0.64 -1.77
CA GLN A 237 -26.36 1.14 -2.18
C GLN A 237 -26.41 2.67 -2.25
N ALA A 238 -25.59 3.38 -1.45
CA ALA A 238 -25.46 4.82 -1.58
C ALA A 238 -24.70 5.20 -2.86
N GLN A 239 -23.61 4.50 -3.18
CA GLN A 239 -22.79 4.74 -4.39
C GLN A 239 -23.52 4.45 -5.72
N LEU A 240 -24.58 3.64 -5.69
CA LEU A 240 -25.41 3.38 -6.87
C LEU A 240 -26.38 4.51 -7.20
N LYS A 241 -26.54 5.49 -6.30
CA LYS A 241 -27.46 6.61 -6.51
C LYS A 241 -26.75 7.71 -7.28
N PRO A 242 -27.46 8.48 -8.12
CA PRO A 242 -26.89 9.71 -8.66
C PRO A 242 -26.62 10.72 -7.53
N ALA A 243 -25.80 11.73 -7.83
CA ALA A 243 -25.56 12.84 -6.93
C ALA A 243 -26.88 13.58 -6.59
N PRO A 244 -27.04 14.08 -5.35
CA PRO A 244 -28.22 14.85 -4.98
C PRO A 244 -28.29 16.16 -5.78
N PRO A 245 -29.50 16.62 -6.15
CA PRO A 245 -29.65 17.91 -6.83
C PRO A 245 -29.24 19.06 -5.90
N PRO A 246 -28.75 20.18 -6.45
CA PRO A 246 -28.48 21.40 -5.67
C PRO A 246 -29.68 21.83 -4.83
N SER A 247 -29.42 22.15 -3.56
CA SER A 247 -30.45 22.52 -2.58
C SER A 247 -30.55 24.01 -2.28
N ASN A 248 -29.57 24.81 -2.74
CA ASN A 248 -29.51 26.25 -2.52
C ASN A 248 -28.83 26.98 -3.69
N ASP A 249 -28.97 28.31 -3.75
CA ASP A 249 -28.50 29.13 -4.86
C ASP A 249 -26.99 29.02 -5.10
N ALA A 250 -26.18 28.87 -4.04
CA ALA A 250 -24.74 28.70 -4.18
C ALA A 250 -24.38 27.38 -4.87
N GLN A 251 -25.07 26.29 -4.50
CA GLN A 251 -24.90 24.99 -5.15
C GLN A 251 -25.40 25.01 -6.61
N VAL A 252 -26.49 25.72 -6.90
CA VAL A 252 -27.01 25.87 -8.28
C VAL A 252 -25.97 26.60 -9.14
N ARG A 253 -25.43 27.73 -8.66
CA ARG A 253 -24.37 28.45 -9.36
C ARG A 253 -23.11 27.60 -9.49
N GLY A 254 -22.71 26.90 -8.44
CA GLY A 254 -21.54 26.02 -8.44
C GLY A 254 -21.66 24.86 -9.43
N GLN A 255 -22.84 24.26 -9.54
CA GLN A 255 -23.14 23.27 -10.59
C GLN A 255 -23.01 23.90 -11.99
N GLY A 256 -23.50 25.12 -12.16
CA GLY A 256 -23.31 25.89 -13.40
C GLY A 256 -21.83 26.12 -13.74
N VAL A 257 -21.00 26.46 -12.75
CA VAL A 257 -19.54 26.60 -12.92
C VAL A 257 -18.90 25.26 -13.31
N PHE A 258 -19.34 24.16 -12.71
CA PHE A 258 -18.82 22.82 -13.01
C PHE A 258 -19.14 22.36 -14.42
N ILE A 259 -20.41 22.48 -14.84
CA ILE A 259 -20.92 21.98 -16.13
C ILE A 259 -20.49 22.88 -17.29
N ASN A 260 -20.65 24.21 -17.13
CA ASN A 260 -20.32 25.16 -18.19
C ASN A 260 -18.82 25.49 -18.24
N GLY A 261 -18.09 25.19 -17.17
CA GLY A 261 -16.65 25.31 -17.11
C GLY A 261 -15.92 24.10 -17.69
N ALA A 262 -14.63 23.99 -17.38
CA ALA A 262 -13.78 22.90 -17.86
C ALA A 262 -13.92 21.60 -17.05
N CYS A 263 -14.65 21.60 -15.94
CA CYS A 263 -14.65 20.47 -15.00
C CYS A 263 -15.40 19.25 -15.56
N GLY A 264 -16.61 19.49 -16.10
CA GLY A 264 -17.47 18.42 -16.60
C GLY A 264 -16.97 17.68 -17.85
N SER A 265 -15.96 18.22 -18.55
CA SER A 265 -15.32 17.53 -19.68
C SER A 265 -14.34 16.45 -19.23
N CYS A 266 -13.77 16.58 -18.02
CA CYS A 266 -12.83 15.62 -17.45
C CYS A 266 -13.48 14.72 -16.39
N HIS A 267 -14.45 15.24 -15.64
CA HIS A 267 -15.03 14.57 -14.47
C HIS A 267 -16.52 14.24 -14.66
N GLU A 268 -16.91 13.05 -14.20
CA GLU A 268 -18.30 12.57 -14.19
C GLU A 268 -18.95 12.92 -12.85
N ILE A 269 -20.21 13.36 -12.93
CA ILE A 269 -21.13 13.46 -11.79
C ILE A 269 -22.46 12.88 -12.26
N ALA A 270 -22.75 11.64 -11.87
CA ALA A 270 -24.00 10.99 -12.24
C ALA A 270 -25.21 11.79 -11.73
N GLY A 271 -26.23 11.97 -12.58
CA GLY A 271 -27.36 12.86 -12.29
C GLY A 271 -27.19 14.30 -12.78
N SER A 272 -26.10 14.61 -13.47
CA SER A 272 -25.86 15.88 -14.16
C SER A 272 -25.45 15.66 -15.63
N ASP A 273 -25.29 16.74 -16.40
CA ASP A 273 -24.82 16.71 -17.79
C ASP A 273 -23.28 16.50 -17.92
N ALA A 274 -22.58 16.28 -16.79
CA ALA A 274 -21.15 16.05 -16.77
C ALA A 274 -20.81 14.55 -16.88
N HIS A 275 -20.18 14.17 -17.99
CA HIS A 275 -19.87 12.78 -18.35
C HIS A 275 -18.37 12.56 -18.65
N GLY A 276 -17.49 13.46 -18.21
CA GLY A 276 -16.06 13.34 -18.42
C GLY A 276 -15.45 12.15 -17.67
N ARG A 277 -14.60 11.36 -18.33
CA ARG A 277 -13.97 10.16 -17.73
C ARG A 277 -12.45 10.17 -17.73
N THR A 278 -11.85 11.33 -18.04
CA THR A 278 -10.39 11.50 -18.02
C THR A 278 -9.87 11.65 -16.59
N GLY A 279 -10.65 12.30 -15.73
CA GLY A 279 -10.37 12.48 -14.31
C GLY A 279 -11.19 11.54 -13.42
N PRO A 280 -10.92 11.55 -12.11
CA PRO A 280 -11.71 10.86 -11.09
C PRO A 280 -13.22 11.11 -11.21
N ASP A 281 -14.04 10.08 -11.00
CA ASP A 281 -15.48 10.26 -10.73
C ASP A 281 -15.64 11.14 -9.47
N LEU A 282 -16.57 12.10 -9.51
CA LEU A 282 -16.85 13.01 -8.40
C LEU A 282 -18.27 12.87 -7.82
N THR A 283 -19.05 11.89 -8.29
CA THR A 283 -20.47 11.70 -7.94
C THR A 283 -20.71 11.70 -6.43
N HIS A 284 -19.83 11.05 -5.67
CA HIS A 284 -19.88 10.98 -4.20
C HIS A 284 -18.64 11.55 -3.52
N LEU A 285 -18.04 12.60 -4.10
CA LEU A 285 -16.79 13.21 -3.62
C LEU A 285 -16.80 13.56 -2.12
N ALA A 286 -17.90 14.11 -1.61
CA ALA A 286 -18.03 14.55 -0.23
C ALA A 286 -18.11 13.39 0.78
N SER A 287 -18.44 12.17 0.32
CA SER A 287 -18.43 10.97 1.16
C SER A 287 -17.02 10.44 1.45
N ARG A 288 -16.02 10.88 0.67
CA ARG A 288 -14.64 10.40 0.76
C ARG A 288 -13.90 11.03 1.94
N ARG A 289 -12.88 10.32 2.45
CA ARG A 289 -11.99 10.87 3.49
C ARG A 289 -10.91 11.81 2.94
N LYS A 290 -10.45 11.56 1.72
CA LYS A 290 -9.31 12.26 1.10
C LYS A 290 -9.61 12.63 -0.35
N LEU A 291 -9.03 13.73 -0.81
CA LEU A 291 -8.95 14.09 -2.22
C LEU A 291 -7.49 14.05 -2.72
N ALA A 292 -7.32 14.23 -4.03
CA ALA A 292 -6.01 14.29 -4.69
C ALA A 292 -5.12 13.05 -4.43
N ALA A 293 -5.73 11.85 -4.44
CA ALA A 293 -5.08 10.58 -4.14
C ALA A 293 -4.36 10.55 -2.77
N GLY A 294 -5.04 11.06 -1.75
CA GLY A 294 -4.58 11.01 -0.35
C GLY A 294 -3.82 12.25 0.12
N ALA A 295 -3.57 13.23 -0.75
CA ALA A 295 -2.76 14.41 -0.41
C ALA A 295 -3.47 15.39 0.54
N LEU A 296 -4.80 15.51 0.44
CA LEU A 296 -5.59 16.47 1.24
C LEU A 296 -6.83 15.81 1.85
N PRO A 297 -7.29 16.24 3.04
CA PRO A 297 -8.60 15.85 3.57
C PRO A 297 -9.74 16.44 2.74
N VAL A 298 -10.81 15.67 2.51
CA VAL A 298 -12.02 16.24 1.89
C VAL A 298 -12.65 17.22 2.86
N GLY A 299 -13.00 18.39 2.33
CA GLY A 299 -13.58 19.49 3.08
C GLY A 299 -13.37 20.79 2.32
N ARG A 300 -13.98 21.87 2.82
CA ARG A 300 -13.92 23.19 2.18
C ARG A 300 -12.49 23.63 1.90
N ASP A 301 -11.62 23.59 2.92
CA ASP A 301 -10.24 24.06 2.81
C ASP A 301 -9.42 23.22 1.83
N GLY A 302 -9.59 21.89 1.87
CA GLY A 302 -8.92 20.97 0.94
C GLY A 302 -9.36 21.18 -0.51
N LEU A 303 -10.66 21.41 -0.73
CA LEU A 303 -11.21 21.71 -2.06
C LEU A 303 -10.73 23.07 -2.57
N ILE A 304 -10.75 24.11 -1.73
CA ILE A 304 -10.23 25.44 -2.09
C ILE A 304 -8.75 25.34 -2.45
N ALA A 305 -7.93 24.69 -1.62
CA ALA A 305 -6.50 24.54 -1.87
C ALA A 305 -6.22 23.80 -3.18
N TRP A 306 -6.95 22.70 -3.44
CA TRP A 306 -6.80 21.93 -4.67
C TRP A 306 -7.27 22.68 -5.91
N LEU A 307 -8.43 23.33 -5.87
CA LEU A 307 -8.99 24.04 -7.03
C LEU A 307 -8.24 25.33 -7.34
N HIS A 308 -7.73 26.02 -6.32
CA HIS A 308 -6.97 27.26 -6.50
C HIS A 308 -5.63 27.01 -7.17
N ASP A 309 -4.89 25.98 -6.78
CA ASP A 309 -3.63 25.60 -7.46
C ASP A 309 -3.32 24.10 -7.29
N PRO A 310 -3.81 23.24 -8.21
CA PRO A 310 -3.50 21.82 -8.18
C PRO A 310 -2.00 21.54 -8.25
N GLN A 311 -1.24 22.40 -8.95
CA GLN A 311 0.20 22.24 -9.16
C GLN A 311 1.00 22.54 -7.90
N ALA A 312 0.53 23.43 -7.02
CA ALA A 312 1.12 23.64 -5.70
C ALA A 312 1.00 22.41 -4.79
N ILE A 313 -0.09 21.65 -4.93
CA ILE A 313 -0.33 20.44 -4.13
C ILE A 313 0.42 19.23 -4.72
N LYS A 314 0.23 18.99 -6.02
CA LYS A 314 0.84 17.88 -6.77
C LYS A 314 1.53 18.40 -8.03
N PRO A 315 2.76 18.92 -7.94
CA PRO A 315 3.49 19.38 -9.12
C PRO A 315 3.55 18.35 -10.25
N GLY A 316 3.22 18.77 -11.47
CA GLY A 316 3.18 17.93 -12.66
C GLY A 316 1.88 17.16 -12.88
N ASN A 317 0.90 17.22 -11.96
CA ASN A 317 -0.41 16.57 -12.14
C ASN A 317 -1.12 17.02 -13.43
N HIS A 318 -1.97 16.16 -13.98
CA HIS A 318 -2.64 16.40 -15.26
C HIS A 318 -3.95 17.21 -15.13
N MET A 319 -4.34 17.66 -13.94
CA MET A 319 -5.46 18.60 -13.79
C MET A 319 -4.95 20.02 -14.07
N PRO A 320 -5.50 20.72 -15.09
CA PRO A 320 -5.08 22.07 -15.41
C PRO A 320 -5.53 23.05 -14.33
N LEU A 321 -4.79 24.15 -14.19
CA LEU A 321 -5.24 25.30 -13.42
C LEU A 321 -6.41 25.97 -14.16
N VAL A 322 -7.58 26.01 -13.54
CA VAL A 322 -8.78 26.68 -14.07
C VAL A 322 -8.95 28.00 -13.34
N HIS A 323 -8.72 29.11 -14.05
CA HIS A 323 -8.91 30.45 -13.48
C HIS A 323 -10.41 30.73 -13.34
N MET A 324 -10.82 31.15 -12.15
CA MET A 324 -12.21 31.50 -11.84
C MET A 324 -12.24 32.62 -10.79
N SER A 325 -13.37 33.30 -10.67
CA SER A 325 -13.53 34.32 -9.62
C SER A 325 -13.62 33.69 -8.23
N ASP A 326 -13.34 34.46 -7.18
CA ASP A 326 -13.50 33.98 -5.79
C ASP A 326 -14.94 33.53 -5.50
N GLN A 327 -15.92 34.19 -6.12
CA GLN A 327 -17.33 33.81 -5.99
C GLN A 327 -17.60 32.45 -6.64
N ASP A 328 -17.12 32.24 -7.88
CA ASP A 328 -17.28 30.98 -8.59
C ASP A 328 -16.58 29.83 -7.86
N LEU A 329 -15.38 30.07 -7.32
CA LEU A 329 -14.66 29.09 -6.51
C LEU A 329 -15.47 28.71 -5.26
N ASN A 330 -16.01 29.69 -4.53
CA ASN A 330 -16.78 29.44 -3.33
C ASN A 330 -18.11 28.70 -3.62
N ASP A 331 -18.79 29.06 -4.71
CA ASP A 331 -20.03 28.40 -5.15
C ASP A 331 -19.74 26.97 -5.64
N LEU A 332 -18.66 26.77 -6.43
CA LEU A 332 -18.21 25.45 -6.88
C LEU A 332 -17.87 24.54 -5.70
N VAL A 333 -17.15 25.05 -4.70
CA VAL A 333 -16.85 24.29 -3.49
C VAL A 333 -18.13 23.94 -2.73
N ALA A 334 -19.11 24.85 -2.64
CA ALA A 334 -20.39 24.56 -2.00
C ALA A 334 -21.15 23.42 -2.72
N TYR A 335 -21.09 23.37 -4.05
CA TYR A 335 -21.64 22.27 -4.86
C TYR A 335 -20.88 20.96 -4.65
N LEU A 336 -19.55 20.97 -4.74
CA LEU A 336 -18.73 19.76 -4.55
C LEU A 336 -18.89 19.16 -3.14
N GLN A 337 -19.13 19.99 -2.12
CA GLN A 337 -19.39 19.53 -0.76
C GLN A 337 -20.77 18.90 -0.58
N SER A 338 -21.73 19.09 -1.50
CA SER A 338 -23.02 18.41 -1.46
C SER A 338 -23.05 17.04 -2.12
N LEU A 339 -21.96 16.63 -2.78
CA LEU A 339 -21.87 15.36 -3.52
C LEU A 339 -21.60 14.18 -2.57
N SER A 340 -22.58 13.83 -1.73
CA SER A 340 -22.51 12.71 -0.76
C SER A 340 -23.36 11.53 -1.18
#